data_AF-B1XXP2-F1
#
_entry.id   AF-B1XXP2-F1
#
_cell.length_a   1.000
_cell.length_b   1.000
_cell.length_c   1.000
_cell.angle_alpha   90.00
_cell.angle_beta   90.00
_cell.angle_gamma   90.00
#
_symmetry.space_group_name_H-M   'P 1'
#
loop_
_entity.id
_entity.type
_entity.pdbx_description
1 polymer ?
#
loop_
_entity_poly.entity_id
_entity_poly.type
_entity_poly.pdbx_seq_one_letter_code
_entity_poly.pdbx_strand_id
1 'polypeptide(L)'
;MRDCLFLVADKNMEGVLKGFLSRPGVHASLGCGPFNFDPRRDLHVAHGQNDPGLYTRANEFLQPYAQSHRHATVVIDEEWDGTPGVDEIERRLTGHLIQAGWQQESCCAVVIAPELENWIWQDSPHVCEQLGFEGSYAELRGQLERKGYWRSGEAKPHRPKEAVEEVLRINKIPRSSAIYRDLATRIKTSRCTDSAFLKLRDAMRRWFPVVPS
;
A
#
# COMPACT_ATOMS: atom_id res chain seq x y z
N MET A 1 14.98 8.63 18.34
CA MET A 1 14.36 8.84 17.01
C MET A 1 13.99 7.48 16.45
N ARG A 2 12.75 7.32 15.98
CA ARG A 2 12.20 6.08 15.39
C ARG A 2 12.67 5.95 13.93
N ASP A 3 12.62 4.74 13.39
CA ASP A 3 13.29 4.45 12.11
C ASP A 3 12.51 5.01 10.92
N CYS A 4 11.21 4.80 10.85
CA CYS A 4 10.39 5.25 9.71
C CYS A 4 8.95 5.57 10.11
N LEU A 5 8.37 6.59 9.49
CA LEU A 5 6.96 6.97 9.54
C LEU A 5 6.27 6.58 8.22
N PHE A 6 5.01 6.16 8.30
CA PHE A 6 4.10 5.98 7.18
C PHE A 6 2.83 6.79 7.42
N LEU A 7 2.47 7.65 6.46
CA LEU A 7 1.20 8.38 6.44
C LEU A 7 0.36 7.88 5.27
N VAL A 8 -0.88 7.48 5.53
CA VAL A 8 -1.81 6.94 4.52
C VAL A 8 -3.14 7.71 4.51
N ALA A 9 -3.85 7.63 3.39
CA ALA A 9 -5.12 8.31 3.21
C ALA A 9 -6.28 7.68 4.01
N ASP A 10 -6.35 6.35 4.06
CA ASP A 10 -7.48 5.65 4.67
C ASP A 10 -7.12 4.42 5.53
N LYS A 11 -8.15 3.81 6.12
CA LYS A 11 -8.03 2.62 7.00
C LYS A 11 -7.77 1.31 6.24
N ASN A 12 -8.12 1.21 4.97
CA ASN A 12 -7.84 0.01 4.18
C ASN A 12 -6.35 -0.05 3.85
N MET A 13 -5.78 1.09 3.47
CA MET A 13 -4.35 1.29 3.26
C MET A 13 -3.55 1.10 4.54
N GLU A 14 -4.05 1.64 5.65
CA GLU A 14 -3.51 1.32 6.98
C GLU A 14 -3.51 -0.19 7.23
N GLY A 15 -4.62 -0.87 6.94
CA GLY A 15 -4.76 -2.32 7.06
C GLY A 15 -3.67 -3.07 6.28
N VAL A 16 -3.51 -2.76 5.00
CA VAL A 16 -2.51 -3.42 4.14
C VAL A 16 -1.10 -3.15 4.62
N LEU A 17 -0.71 -1.88 4.82
CA LEU A 17 0.65 -1.55 5.26
C LEU A 17 0.95 -2.15 6.64
N LYS A 18 -0.01 -2.12 7.56
CA LYS A 18 0.13 -2.78 8.86
C LYS A 18 0.34 -4.28 8.71
N GLY A 19 -0.49 -4.95 7.91
CA GLY A 19 -0.38 -6.39 7.66
C GLY A 19 0.92 -6.78 6.98
N PHE A 20 1.45 -5.91 6.12
CA PHE A 20 2.70 -6.13 5.40
C PHE A 20 3.94 -5.83 6.25
N LEU A 21 4.04 -4.63 6.84
CA LEU A 21 5.22 -4.15 7.57
C LEU A 21 5.38 -4.80 8.95
N SER A 22 4.31 -5.35 9.54
CA SER A 22 4.40 -6.05 10.83
C SER A 22 4.83 -7.50 10.70
N ARG A 23 5.14 -7.99 9.49
CA ARG A 23 5.53 -9.39 9.28
C ARG A 23 6.90 -9.69 9.88
N PRO A 24 7.06 -10.80 10.61
CA PRO A 24 8.38 -11.30 10.97
C PRO A 24 9.25 -11.45 9.73
N GLY A 25 10.46 -10.89 9.76
CA GLY A 25 11.38 -10.96 8.62
C GLY A 25 11.00 -10.09 7.42
N VAL A 26 10.10 -9.10 7.55
CA VAL A 26 9.72 -8.22 6.43
C VAL A 26 10.93 -7.57 5.75
N HIS A 27 11.97 -7.22 6.51
CA HIS A 27 13.22 -6.67 5.99
C HIS A 27 13.88 -7.60 4.96
N ALA A 28 13.90 -8.91 5.18
CA ALA A 28 14.40 -9.89 4.22
C ALA A 28 13.54 -9.93 2.94
N SER A 29 12.21 -9.82 3.08
CA SER A 29 11.29 -9.75 1.94
C SER A 29 11.42 -8.47 1.11
N LEU A 30 11.88 -7.38 1.75
CA LEU A 30 12.24 -6.12 1.11
C LEU A 30 13.68 -6.12 0.60
N GLY A 31 14.52 -7.06 1.06
CA GLY A 31 15.96 -7.11 0.79
C GLY A 31 16.73 -5.96 1.44
N CYS A 32 16.27 -5.48 2.59
CA CYS A 32 16.91 -4.43 3.39
C CYS A 32 17.37 -5.00 4.74
N GLY A 33 18.20 -4.23 5.45
CA GLY A 33 18.56 -4.47 6.83
C GLY A 33 17.34 -4.34 7.77
N PRO A 34 17.44 -4.86 9.00
CA PRO A 34 16.36 -4.77 9.98
C PRO A 34 16.09 -3.30 10.37
N PHE A 35 14.81 -3.00 10.63
CA PHE A 35 14.34 -1.71 11.12
C PHE A 35 13.23 -1.93 12.16
N ASN A 36 13.07 -0.99 13.08
CA ASN A 36 12.00 -1.04 14.08
C ASN A 36 10.73 -0.40 13.51
N PHE A 37 9.63 -1.15 13.60
CA PHE A 37 8.32 -0.69 13.20
C PHE A 37 7.28 -1.13 14.23
N ASP A 38 6.59 -0.15 14.80
CA ASP A 38 5.41 -0.30 15.65
C ASP A 38 4.24 0.42 14.95
N PRO A 39 3.26 -0.32 14.39
CA PRO A 39 2.17 0.28 13.65
C PRO A 39 1.28 1.21 14.49
N ARG A 40 1.41 1.24 15.83
CA ARG A 40 0.70 2.20 16.69
C ARG A 40 1.39 3.56 16.75
N ARG A 41 2.66 3.63 16.35
CA ARG A 41 3.53 4.81 16.50
C ARG A 41 4.13 5.29 15.18
N ASP A 42 4.22 4.39 14.21
CA ASP A 42 4.91 4.62 12.93
C ASP A 42 3.95 4.63 11.74
N LEU A 43 2.67 4.33 11.92
CA LEU A 43 1.68 4.30 10.86
C LEU A 43 0.46 5.13 11.26
N HIS A 44 0.19 6.17 10.47
CA HIS A 44 -0.89 7.10 10.74
C HIS A 44 -1.82 7.23 9.54
N VAL A 45 -3.11 7.29 9.83
CA VAL A 45 -4.14 7.67 8.85
C VAL A 45 -4.38 9.16 8.95
N ALA A 46 -4.43 9.85 7.82
CA ALA A 46 -4.84 11.25 7.76
C ALA A 46 -6.36 11.35 8.02
N HIS A 47 -6.76 11.28 9.29
CA HIS A 47 -8.17 11.23 9.68
C HIS A 47 -8.99 12.38 9.08
N GLY A 48 -10.11 12.03 8.45
CA GLY A 48 -11.02 12.98 7.80
C GLY A 48 -10.51 13.49 6.45
N GLN A 49 -9.40 12.96 5.93
CA GLN A 49 -8.94 13.18 4.56
C GLN A 49 -9.17 11.92 3.72
N ASN A 50 -9.28 12.13 2.42
CA ASN A 50 -9.14 11.13 1.37
C ASN A 50 -7.85 11.40 0.59
N ASP A 51 -7.59 10.64 -0.47
CA ASP A 51 -6.42 10.82 -1.33
C ASP A 51 -6.26 12.28 -1.82
N PRO A 52 -7.26 12.95 -2.41
CA PRO A 52 -7.17 14.39 -2.76
C PRO A 52 -6.81 15.33 -1.59
N GLY A 53 -7.37 15.06 -0.40
CA GLY A 53 -7.09 15.83 0.81
C GLY A 53 -5.64 15.67 1.25
N LEU A 54 -5.14 14.43 1.24
CA LEU A 54 -3.74 14.12 1.56
C LEU A 54 -2.77 14.70 0.52
N TYR A 55 -3.10 14.58 -0.78
CA TYR A 55 -2.38 15.23 -1.88
C TYR A 55 -2.21 16.74 -1.66
N THR A 56 -3.20 17.40 -1.06
CA THR A 56 -3.18 18.85 -0.84
C THR A 56 -2.47 19.27 0.45
N ARG A 57 -2.56 18.49 1.52
CA ARG A 57 -2.19 18.93 2.89
C ARG A 57 -1.31 17.98 3.68
N ALA A 58 -0.66 16.99 3.04
CA ALA A 58 0.19 16.02 3.74
C ALA A 58 1.23 16.66 4.69
N ASN A 59 1.81 17.80 4.30
CA ASN A 59 2.78 18.53 5.11
C ASN A 59 2.27 18.85 6.52
N GLU A 60 1.01 19.26 6.67
CA GLU A 60 0.41 19.62 7.95
C GLU A 60 0.32 18.41 8.91
N PHE A 61 0.01 17.24 8.37
CA PHE A 61 -0.05 15.99 9.14
C PHE A 61 1.33 15.43 9.45
N LEU A 62 2.32 15.71 8.60
CA LEU A 62 3.68 15.22 8.73
C LEU A 62 4.51 16.04 9.73
N GLN A 63 4.31 17.36 9.80
CA GLN A 63 5.11 18.28 10.63
C GLN A 63 5.32 17.82 12.09
N PRO A 64 4.30 17.30 12.81
CA PRO A 64 4.49 16.82 14.20
C PRO A 64 5.52 15.68 14.35
N TYR A 65 5.81 14.94 13.28
CA TYR A 65 6.64 13.74 13.31
C TYR A 65 8.08 13.96 12.83
N ALA A 66 8.39 15.13 12.25
CA ALA A 66 9.69 15.43 11.65
C ALA A 66 10.88 15.26 12.62
N GLN A 67 10.67 15.59 13.89
CA GLN A 67 11.71 15.43 14.93
C GLN A 67 11.73 14.04 15.57
N SER A 68 10.71 13.20 15.34
CA SER A 68 10.58 11.90 15.98
C SER A 68 10.96 10.71 15.09
N HIS A 69 10.97 10.87 13.76
CA HIS A 69 11.24 9.79 12.80
C HIS A 69 12.36 10.15 11.82
N ARG A 70 13.29 9.21 11.58
CA ARG A 70 14.43 9.41 10.66
C ARG A 70 13.97 9.48 9.21
N HIS A 71 13.06 8.59 8.83
CA HIS A 71 12.52 8.50 7.48
C HIS A 71 11.01 8.66 7.47
N ALA A 72 10.45 9.15 6.36
CA ALA A 72 9.00 9.26 6.21
C ALA A 72 8.52 8.86 4.80
N THR A 73 7.42 8.13 4.78
CA THR A 73 6.73 7.72 3.56
C THR A 73 5.29 8.23 3.59
N VAL A 74 4.85 8.85 2.50
CA VAL A 74 3.41 9.07 2.25
C VAL A 74 2.96 8.06 1.20
N VAL A 75 1.85 7.37 1.45
CA VAL A 75 1.25 6.42 0.51
C VAL A 75 -0.16 6.88 0.16
N ILE A 76 -0.48 6.89 -1.13
CA ILE A 76 -1.74 7.36 -1.70
C ILE A 76 -2.11 6.52 -2.92
N ASP A 77 -3.41 6.30 -3.18
CA ASP A 77 -3.90 5.67 -4.41
C ASP A 77 -4.12 6.74 -5.47
N GLU A 78 -3.69 6.55 -6.72
CA GLU A 78 -3.86 7.55 -7.81
C GLU A 78 -5.32 7.71 -8.27
N GLU A 79 -6.16 6.71 -8.02
CA GLU A 79 -7.55 6.64 -8.47
C GLU A 79 -8.47 7.63 -7.73
N TRP A 80 -8.59 8.85 -8.27
CA TRP A 80 -9.63 9.81 -7.91
C TRP A 80 -9.97 10.75 -9.07
N ASP A 81 -11.17 11.34 -9.04
CA ASP A 81 -11.61 12.26 -10.10
C ASP A 81 -10.73 13.53 -10.18
N GLY A 82 -10.20 13.81 -11.37
CA GLY A 82 -9.26 14.92 -11.59
C GLY A 82 -7.84 14.65 -11.08
N THR A 83 -7.44 13.39 -10.91
CA THR A 83 -6.03 13.04 -10.65
C THR A 83 -5.09 13.71 -11.67
N PRO A 84 -3.98 14.35 -11.21
CA PRO A 84 -2.99 14.92 -12.11
C PRO A 84 -1.98 13.88 -12.62
N GLY A 85 -2.16 12.60 -12.25
CA GLY A 85 -1.28 11.49 -12.61
C GLY A 85 -0.13 11.28 -11.61
N VAL A 86 0.42 10.06 -11.65
CA VAL A 86 1.43 9.55 -10.72
C VAL A 86 2.59 10.53 -10.50
N ASP A 87 3.23 11.01 -11.57
CA ASP A 87 4.45 11.82 -11.47
C ASP A 87 4.22 13.15 -10.72
N GLU A 88 3.08 13.81 -10.98
CA GLU A 88 2.76 15.10 -10.35
C GLU A 88 2.36 14.91 -8.87
N ILE A 89 1.65 13.82 -8.56
CA ILE A 89 1.33 13.44 -7.17
C ILE A 89 2.63 13.19 -6.40
N GLU A 90 3.54 12.39 -6.95
CA GLU A 90 4.81 12.07 -6.32
C GLU A 90 5.66 13.32 -6.09
N ARG A 91 5.76 14.20 -7.10
CA ARG A 91 6.50 15.46 -7.01
C ARG A 91 5.95 16.33 -5.88
N ARG A 92 4.63 16.50 -5.82
CA ARG A 92 3.98 17.33 -4.79
C ARG A 92 4.14 16.74 -3.39
N LEU A 93 3.90 15.45 -3.22
CA LEU A 93 4.03 14.79 -1.92
C LEU A 93 5.47 14.77 -1.42
N THR A 94 6.45 14.63 -2.32
CA THR A 94 7.87 14.79 -1.98
C THR A 94 8.15 16.21 -1.48
N GLY A 95 7.59 17.23 -2.15
CA GLY A 95 7.65 18.62 -1.68
C GLY A 95 7.05 18.80 -0.28
N HIS A 96 5.91 18.15 0.01
CA HIS A 96 5.28 18.18 1.33
C HIS A 96 6.15 17.52 2.42
N LEU A 97 6.78 16.39 2.12
CA LEU A 97 7.72 15.72 3.02
C LEU A 97 8.93 16.60 3.33
N ILE A 98 9.49 17.26 2.31
CA ILE A 98 10.62 18.18 2.48
C ILE A 98 10.22 19.39 3.32
N GLN A 99 9.07 20.01 3.00
CA GLN A 99 8.54 21.15 3.75
C GLN A 99 8.23 20.80 5.21
N ALA A 100 7.83 19.56 5.49
CA ALA A 100 7.57 19.09 6.84
C ALA A 100 8.86 18.87 7.65
N GLY A 101 10.01 18.68 7.00
CA GLY A 101 11.34 18.68 7.65
C GLY A 101 12.26 17.51 7.28
N TRP A 102 11.85 16.61 6.39
CA TRP A 102 12.73 15.51 5.94
C TRP A 102 13.63 15.94 4.79
N GLN A 103 14.83 15.37 4.72
CA GLN A 103 15.70 15.50 3.55
C GLN A 103 15.16 14.64 2.39
N GLN A 104 15.49 15.00 1.15
CA GLN A 104 15.04 14.27 -0.04
C GLN A 104 15.41 12.79 0.02
N GLU A 105 16.60 12.46 0.51
CA GLU A 105 17.10 11.09 0.62
C GLU A 105 16.43 10.32 1.77
N SER A 106 15.77 11.00 2.70
CA SER A 106 15.11 10.44 3.88
C SER A 106 13.59 10.41 3.76
N CYS A 107 13.05 10.72 2.57
CA CYS A 107 11.62 10.74 2.34
C CYS A 107 11.23 9.98 1.07
N CYS A 108 10.00 9.48 1.02
CA CYS A 108 9.48 8.78 -0.16
C CYS A 108 7.98 9.05 -0.32
N ALA A 109 7.57 9.59 -1.47
CA ALA A 109 6.18 9.54 -1.89
C ALA A 109 5.95 8.24 -2.67
N VAL A 110 4.92 7.48 -2.30
CA VAL A 110 4.51 6.25 -2.98
C VAL A 110 3.09 6.45 -3.49
N VAL A 111 2.92 6.40 -4.80
CA VAL A 111 1.62 6.56 -5.46
C VAL A 111 1.27 5.26 -6.12
N ILE A 112 0.20 4.60 -5.65
CA ILE A 112 -0.23 3.31 -6.16
C ILE A 112 -1.16 3.53 -7.35
N ALA A 113 -0.85 2.91 -8.49
CA ALA A 113 -1.63 3.07 -9.72
C ALA A 113 -2.14 1.70 -10.22
N PRO A 114 -3.46 1.54 -10.45
CA PRO A 114 -4.51 2.53 -10.14
C PRO A 114 -4.72 2.70 -8.62
N GLU A 115 -4.60 1.61 -7.85
CA GLU A 115 -4.95 1.59 -6.44
C GLU A 115 -4.35 0.37 -5.70
N LEU A 116 -4.40 0.42 -4.37
CA LEU A 116 -3.85 -0.59 -3.46
C LEU A 116 -4.30 -2.02 -3.72
N GLU A 117 -5.57 -2.22 -4.07
CA GLU A 117 -6.11 -3.56 -4.37
C GLU A 117 -5.36 -4.26 -5.51
N ASN A 118 -4.64 -3.52 -6.35
CA ASN A 118 -3.74 -4.11 -7.35
C ASN A 118 -2.69 -5.04 -6.72
N TRP A 119 -2.24 -4.78 -5.50
CA TRP A 119 -1.24 -5.61 -4.82
C TRP A 119 -1.83 -6.91 -4.25
N ILE A 120 -3.15 -6.94 -4.02
CA ILE A 120 -3.88 -8.08 -3.46
C ILE A 120 -4.04 -9.19 -4.50
N TRP A 121 -4.29 -8.82 -5.76
CA TRP A 121 -4.50 -9.75 -6.86
C TRP A 121 -3.19 -10.44 -7.26
N GLN A 122 -2.90 -11.53 -6.54
CA GLN A 122 -1.84 -12.49 -6.81
C GLN A 122 -2.47 -13.87 -6.94
N ASP A 123 -1.93 -14.70 -7.84
CA ASP A 123 -2.35 -16.10 -7.98
C ASP A 123 -2.04 -16.89 -6.69
N SER A 124 -3.02 -16.90 -5.79
CA SER A 124 -2.88 -17.34 -4.41
C SER A 124 -4.22 -17.81 -3.86
N PRO A 125 -4.31 -19.06 -3.34
CA PRO A 125 -5.51 -19.57 -2.67
C PRO A 125 -5.96 -18.71 -1.48
N HIS A 126 -5.04 -17.96 -0.86
CA HIS A 126 -5.35 -17.05 0.24
C HIS A 126 -6.30 -15.92 -0.17
N VAL A 127 -6.24 -15.47 -1.42
CA VAL A 127 -7.16 -14.44 -1.91
C VAL A 127 -8.59 -14.97 -1.91
N CYS A 128 -8.80 -16.21 -2.36
CA CYS A 128 -10.11 -16.86 -2.32
C CYS A 128 -10.60 -17.01 -0.88
N GLU A 129 -9.77 -17.53 0.02
CA GLU A 129 -10.11 -17.75 1.43
C GLU A 129 -10.56 -16.44 2.12
N GLN A 130 -9.77 -15.37 1.99
CA GLN A 130 -10.06 -14.09 2.67
C GLN A 130 -11.26 -13.36 2.07
N LEU A 131 -11.55 -13.55 0.79
CA LEU A 131 -12.73 -13.00 0.14
C LEU A 131 -13.97 -13.91 0.28
N GLY A 132 -13.83 -15.04 0.98
CA GLY A 132 -14.88 -16.04 1.19
C GLY A 132 -15.36 -16.72 -0.09
N PHE A 133 -14.50 -16.78 -1.11
CA PHE A 133 -14.81 -17.46 -2.36
C PHE A 133 -14.55 -18.97 -2.21
N GLU A 134 -15.62 -19.75 -2.33
CA GLU A 134 -15.55 -21.21 -2.37
C GLU A 134 -15.13 -21.67 -3.79
N GLY A 135 -13.84 -21.98 -3.95
CA GLY A 135 -13.30 -22.48 -5.20
C GLY A 135 -11.82 -22.12 -5.41
N SER A 136 -11.32 -22.45 -6.58
CA SER A 136 -9.97 -22.10 -7.02
C SER A 136 -9.86 -20.64 -7.45
N TYR A 137 -8.63 -20.10 -7.43
CA TYR A 137 -8.35 -18.76 -7.94
C TYR A 137 -8.69 -18.62 -9.44
N ALA A 138 -8.55 -19.69 -10.22
CA ALA A 138 -8.97 -19.73 -11.63
C ALA A 138 -10.48 -19.55 -11.80
N GLU A 139 -11.30 -20.17 -10.93
CA GLU A 139 -12.76 -20.00 -10.94
C GLU A 139 -13.18 -18.59 -10.50
N LEU A 140 -12.52 -18.05 -9.47
CA LEU A 140 -12.70 -16.66 -9.03
C LEU A 140 -12.42 -15.68 -10.18
N ARG A 141 -11.28 -15.85 -10.85
CA ARG A 141 -10.90 -15.07 -12.03
C ARG A 141 -11.97 -15.19 -13.12
N GLY A 142 -12.39 -16.40 -13.49
CA GLY A 142 -13.43 -16.60 -14.52
C GLY A 142 -14.79 -16.01 -14.14
N GLN A 143 -15.11 -15.90 -12.85
CA GLN A 143 -16.31 -15.20 -12.38
C GLN A 143 -16.18 -13.67 -12.57
N LEU A 144 -15.03 -13.11 -12.22
CA LEU A 144 -14.74 -11.67 -12.38
C LEU A 144 -14.64 -11.26 -13.86
N GLU A 145 -14.11 -12.12 -14.71
CA GLU A 145 -14.08 -11.92 -16.17
C GLU A 145 -15.51 -11.84 -16.73
N ARG A 146 -16.40 -12.79 -16.38
CA ARG A 146 -17.81 -12.76 -16.81
C ARG A 146 -18.59 -11.54 -16.32
N LYS A 147 -18.17 -10.96 -15.20
CA LYS A 147 -18.78 -9.74 -14.62
C LYS A 147 -18.16 -8.45 -15.15
N GLY A 148 -17.12 -8.54 -15.98
CA GLY A 148 -16.48 -7.38 -16.60
C GLY A 148 -15.50 -6.63 -15.69
N TYR A 149 -15.06 -7.22 -14.57
CA TYR A 149 -14.02 -6.62 -13.71
C TYR A 149 -12.59 -7.01 -14.15
N TRP A 150 -12.48 -8.05 -14.98
CA TRP A 150 -11.21 -8.61 -15.43
C TRP A 150 -11.26 -8.85 -16.94
N ARG A 151 -10.26 -8.37 -17.70
CA ARG A 151 -10.19 -8.64 -19.13
C ARG A 151 -9.44 -9.95 -19.38
N SER A 152 -9.90 -10.71 -20.38
CA SER A 152 -9.23 -11.93 -20.80
C SER A 152 -7.74 -11.66 -21.11
N GLY A 153 -6.86 -12.53 -20.61
CA GLY A 153 -5.41 -12.44 -20.81
C GLY A 153 -4.67 -11.49 -19.87
N GLU A 154 -5.34 -10.60 -19.13
CA GLU A 154 -4.67 -9.72 -18.17
C GLU A 154 -4.24 -10.48 -16.90
N ALA A 155 -3.10 -10.11 -16.32
CA ALA A 155 -2.58 -10.76 -15.12
C ALA A 155 -3.37 -10.41 -13.84
N LYS A 156 -4.12 -9.30 -13.86
CA LYS A 156 -4.88 -8.74 -12.74
C LYS A 156 -6.17 -8.08 -13.27
N PRO A 157 -7.18 -7.83 -12.41
CA PRO A 157 -8.35 -7.05 -12.78
C PRO A 157 -7.95 -5.63 -13.21
N HIS A 158 -8.69 -5.07 -14.18
CA HIS A 158 -8.55 -3.65 -14.56
C HIS A 158 -9.36 -2.73 -13.64
N ARG A 159 -10.20 -3.29 -12.77
CA ARG A 159 -10.94 -2.62 -11.69
C ARG A 159 -10.69 -3.34 -10.36
N PRO A 160 -9.48 -3.20 -9.77
CA PRO A 160 -9.04 -4.03 -8.64
C PRO A 160 -9.92 -3.94 -7.39
N LYS A 161 -10.35 -2.74 -6.99
CA LYS A 161 -11.18 -2.48 -5.82
C LYS A 161 -12.59 -2.98 -6.02
N GLU A 162 -13.18 -2.68 -7.16
CA GLU A 162 -14.54 -3.14 -7.46
C GLU A 162 -14.60 -4.66 -7.64
N ALA A 163 -13.52 -5.29 -8.10
CA ALA A 163 -13.40 -6.74 -8.10
C ALA A 163 -13.43 -7.31 -6.67
N VAL A 164 -12.71 -6.70 -5.71
CA VAL A 164 -12.75 -7.14 -4.30
C VAL A 164 -14.15 -6.94 -3.72
N GLU A 165 -14.72 -5.76 -3.93
CA GLU A 165 -16.06 -5.40 -3.44
C GLU A 165 -17.14 -6.33 -3.99
N GLU A 166 -17.06 -6.70 -5.28
CA GLU A 166 -18.03 -7.60 -5.90
C GLU A 166 -17.99 -9.00 -5.28
N VAL A 167 -16.79 -9.54 -5.01
CA VAL A 167 -16.63 -10.86 -4.40
C VAL A 167 -17.19 -10.85 -2.97
N LEU A 168 -16.82 -9.84 -2.18
CA LEU A 168 -17.35 -9.67 -0.83
C LEU A 168 -18.88 -9.53 -0.82
N ARG A 169 -19.43 -8.77 -1.77
CA ARG A 169 -20.88 -8.56 -1.91
C ARG A 169 -21.62 -9.86 -2.22
N ILE A 170 -21.11 -10.68 -3.16
CA ILE A 170 -21.70 -11.98 -3.51
C ILE A 170 -21.68 -12.92 -2.30
N ASN A 171 -20.58 -12.93 -1.56
CA ASN A 171 -20.40 -13.79 -0.38
C ASN A 171 -21.01 -13.21 0.89
N LYS A 172 -21.66 -12.04 0.82
CA LYS A 172 -22.29 -11.33 1.95
C LYS A 172 -21.31 -11.06 3.10
N ILE A 173 -20.04 -10.86 2.78
CA ILE A 173 -19.00 -10.53 3.74
C ILE A 173 -18.92 -9.01 3.85
N PRO A 174 -19.12 -8.42 5.05
CA PRO A 174 -18.97 -6.99 5.23
C PRO A 174 -17.52 -6.59 5.00
N ARG A 175 -17.31 -5.59 4.14
CA ARG A 175 -15.98 -5.02 3.90
C ARG A 175 -15.40 -4.46 5.20
N SER A 176 -14.16 -4.81 5.51
CA SER A 176 -13.45 -4.29 6.68
C SER A 176 -11.95 -4.23 6.43
N SER A 177 -11.25 -3.29 7.08
CA SER A 177 -9.79 -3.18 7.01
C SER A 177 -9.05 -4.41 7.54
N ALA A 178 -9.72 -5.27 8.31
CA ALA A 178 -9.18 -6.55 8.75
C ALA A 178 -8.91 -7.49 7.58
N ILE A 179 -9.84 -7.58 6.62
CA ILE A 179 -9.68 -8.41 5.40
C ILE A 179 -8.43 -7.99 4.63
N TYR A 180 -8.26 -6.68 4.43
CA TYR A 180 -7.10 -6.10 3.77
C TYR A 180 -5.78 -6.39 4.48
N ARG A 181 -5.77 -6.22 5.80
CA ARG A 181 -4.60 -6.57 6.63
C ARG A 181 -4.25 -8.04 6.48
N ASP A 182 -5.23 -8.93 6.57
CA ASP A 182 -5.01 -10.37 6.58
C ASP A 182 -4.57 -10.87 5.19
N LEU A 183 -5.11 -10.28 4.11
CA LEU A 183 -4.59 -10.44 2.73
C LEU A 183 -3.12 -10.02 2.62
N ALA A 184 -2.78 -8.85 3.16
CA ALA A 184 -1.44 -8.27 3.07
C ALA A 184 -0.36 -9.10 3.77
N THR A 185 -0.72 -9.84 4.82
CA THR A 185 0.22 -10.74 5.52
C THR A 185 0.82 -11.83 4.63
N ARG A 186 0.16 -12.16 3.51
CA ARG A 186 0.58 -13.25 2.61
C ARG A 186 1.00 -12.80 1.21
N ILE A 187 1.05 -11.48 0.96
CA ILE A 187 1.56 -10.94 -0.31
C ILE A 187 3.00 -11.40 -0.51
N LYS A 188 3.28 -12.02 -1.66
CA LYS A 188 4.64 -12.37 -2.08
C LYS A 188 5.26 -11.17 -2.78
N THR A 189 6.30 -10.61 -2.18
CA THR A 189 7.00 -9.41 -2.69
C THR A 189 8.05 -9.71 -3.75
N SER A 190 8.57 -10.94 -3.80
CA SER A 190 9.68 -11.34 -4.67
C SER A 190 9.34 -11.28 -6.17
N ARG A 191 8.06 -11.23 -6.53
CA ARG A 191 7.58 -11.12 -7.92
C ARG A 191 6.70 -9.89 -8.15
N CYS A 192 6.65 -8.96 -7.20
CA CYS A 192 5.86 -7.74 -7.37
C CYS A 192 6.60 -6.81 -8.34
N THR A 193 6.01 -6.58 -9.52
CA THR A 193 6.52 -5.68 -10.57
C THR A 193 5.85 -4.29 -10.52
N ASP A 194 5.05 -4.05 -9.49
CA ASP A 194 4.32 -2.80 -9.31
C ASP A 194 5.29 -1.65 -8.99
N SER A 195 5.20 -0.55 -9.73
CA SER A 195 6.12 0.58 -9.63
C SER A 195 6.13 1.20 -8.24
N ALA A 196 4.96 1.32 -7.60
CA ALA A 196 4.82 1.88 -6.25
C ALA A 196 5.50 0.97 -5.22
N PHE A 197 5.33 -0.35 -5.35
CA PHE A 197 6.00 -1.31 -4.48
C PHE A 197 7.52 -1.28 -4.67
N LEU A 198 8.00 -1.26 -5.92
CA LEU A 198 9.43 -1.21 -6.23
C LEU A 198 10.06 0.07 -5.66
N LYS A 199 9.38 1.22 -5.78
CA LYS A 199 9.81 2.48 -5.21
C LYS A 199 9.94 2.44 -3.69
N LEU A 200 8.90 1.94 -2.99
CA LEU A 200 8.94 1.73 -1.55
C LEU A 200 10.12 0.83 -1.16
N ARG A 201 10.26 -0.32 -1.83
CA ARG A 201 11.34 -1.28 -1.56
C ARG A 201 12.71 -0.64 -1.72
N ASP A 202 12.92 0.12 -2.79
CA ASP A 202 14.21 0.75 -3.08
C ASP A 202 14.51 1.87 -2.07
N ALA A 203 13.50 2.61 -1.58
CA ALA A 203 13.65 3.54 -0.47
C ALA A 203 14.07 2.81 0.83
N MET A 204 13.37 1.74 1.20
CA MET A 204 13.68 0.95 2.39
C MET A 204 15.09 0.34 2.34
N ARG A 205 15.55 -0.13 1.16
CA ARG A 205 16.91 -0.64 0.96
C ARG A 205 17.98 0.43 1.14
N ARG A 206 17.70 1.65 0.69
CA ARG A 206 18.60 2.79 0.84
C ARG A 206 18.71 3.25 2.28
N TRP A 207 17.58 3.29 2.98
CA TRP A 207 17.49 3.72 4.38
C TRP A 207 18.07 2.69 5.35
N PHE A 208 17.85 1.41 5.05
CA PHE A 208 18.28 0.30 5.88
C PHE A 208 19.13 -0.65 5.03
N PRO A 209 20.41 -0.32 4.76
CA PRO A 209 21.28 -1.20 3.99
C PRO A 209 21.50 -2.53 4.72
N VAL A 210 21.63 -3.63 3.97
CA VAL A 210 22.05 -4.91 4.54
C VAL A 210 23.50 -4.76 4.97
N VAL A 211 23.78 -4.87 6.26
CA VAL A 211 25.14 -4.90 6.78
C VAL A 211 25.69 -6.32 6.56
N PRO A 212 26.79 -6.49 5.80
CA PRO A 212 27.46 -7.78 5.73
C PRO A 212 27.90 -8.19 7.14
N SER A 213 27.55 -9.42 7.54
CA SER A 213 28.07 -10.02 8.78
C SER A 213 29.57 -10.30 8.67
#